data_AF-A0A815GJJ9-F1
#
_entry.id   AF-A0A815GJJ9-F1
#
_cell.length_a   1.000
_cell.length_b   1.000
_cell.length_c   1.000
_cell.angle_alpha   90.00
_cell.angle_beta   90.00
_cell.angle_gamma   90.00
#
_symmetry.space_group_name_H-M   'P 1'
#
loop_
_entity.id
_entity.type
_entity.pdbx_description
1 polymer ?
#
loop_
_entity_poly.entity_id
_entity_poly.type
_entity_poly.pdbx_seq_one_letter_code
_entity_poly.pdbx_strand_id
1 'polypeptide(L)'
;MCVDYIQSLSRDKMVFFIIISDVCPVQIFPYISRLPQVNSIFIWAINEQCHNILDEYNKLNGLYSEFDDLIQRIKESVTFSEVQAQSAYYTYHNQKLIRDLTQESSLFVWFLLLVHIITKFPRNEQAKFDTVKKCVECYGNNHYQLKQIKIFQDTYSANNIIKWYTKQSFVYKLINKALRTEDVEELYAFRFLIAELHLEITHQYEKLKCKNDQTIILYRGCKLFYHELRKMDEDVGKLISMNGFLSTSRSKDIALIFAGTSKKTDIKQSVLFEIECVMRELVDVNTSVVFADIASFSNYIDEEEVLFGLGSTFRIISCNYCQVSSIHIIKLKVSNDGDTLVKEYIDLNNRDFEKMPVEVRFGRLLTDMGQNEKAIRYFQKLLIENPAIDLPLVYFNFARIYHLTGDYENSLRSYEISRKMIEEQQETSSQQILSGSVFNNIGSVFYKKKEYDQALFYFKKGYQLRLKILGISHRDTAQSLNDMGNVYFDTRKYISALYYYEKSFEIRKYLFPIDHAEKAASIHSIALVRWKQNRLDDALEYHLKSLDMLKKVLPPSHDDIAGSLMCIGNVLTEQYKFDKAIDYYTTALHMREILFPNGHPNVALSLYFLGCYFEKKHAYAEAIEYYTKELEMYK
;
A
#
# COMPACT_ATOMS: atom_id res chain seq x y z
N MET A 1 34.28 12.77 -2.84
CA MET A 1 33.96 11.37 -2.49
C MET A 1 32.83 11.25 -1.48
N CYS A 2 32.98 11.60 -0.20
CA CYS A 2 31.87 11.44 0.77
C CYS A 2 30.64 12.29 0.40
N VAL A 3 30.85 13.53 -0.06
CA VAL A 3 29.76 14.41 -0.53
C VAL A 3 29.05 13.81 -1.75
N ASP A 4 29.80 13.34 -2.75
CA ASP A 4 29.24 12.73 -3.96
C ASP A 4 28.47 11.43 -3.65
N TYR A 5 28.97 10.63 -2.70
CA TYR A 5 28.27 9.46 -2.19
C TYR A 5 26.98 9.84 -1.45
N ILE A 6 27.01 10.86 -0.61
CA ILE A 6 25.81 11.35 0.09
C ILE A 6 24.77 11.85 -0.92
N GLN A 7 25.22 12.53 -1.99
CA GLN A 7 24.34 13.04 -3.05
C GLN A 7 23.77 11.94 -3.95
N SER A 8 24.43 10.79 -4.08
CA SER A 8 23.94 9.66 -4.89
C SER A 8 22.87 8.81 -4.18
N LEU A 9 22.65 9.02 -2.88
CA LEU A 9 21.64 8.32 -2.10
C LEU A 9 20.24 8.91 -2.32
N SER A 10 19.23 8.02 -2.38
CA SER A 10 17.82 8.42 -2.47
C SER A 10 17.40 9.25 -1.25
N ARG A 11 16.60 10.29 -1.46
CA ARG A 11 16.21 11.28 -0.43
C ARG A 11 15.50 10.66 0.78
N ASP A 12 14.95 9.46 0.63
CA ASP A 12 14.14 8.78 1.63
C ASP A 12 15.00 7.97 2.64
N LYS A 13 16.32 7.92 2.43
CA LYS A 13 17.28 7.28 3.34
C LYS A 13 18.03 8.34 4.14
N MET A 14 17.53 8.70 5.32
CA MET A 14 18.18 9.68 6.21
C MET A 14 18.63 9.04 7.52
N VAL A 15 19.94 9.07 7.81
CA VAL A 15 20.62 9.99 8.75
C VAL A 15 22.14 9.79 8.59
N PHE A 16 22.87 10.83 8.16
CA PHE A 16 24.34 10.84 8.27
C PHE A 16 24.77 11.57 9.54
N PHE A 17 25.54 10.86 10.38
CA PHE A 17 26.37 11.43 11.44
C PHE A 17 27.77 11.62 10.87
N ILE A 18 28.31 12.83 10.95
CA ILE A 18 29.71 13.09 10.55
C ILE A 18 30.45 13.58 11.78
N ILE A 19 31.46 12.81 12.19
CA ILE A 19 32.44 13.18 13.21
C ILE A 19 33.64 13.74 12.47
N ILE A 20 33.94 15.03 12.64
CA ILE A 20 35.12 15.67 12.05
C ILE A 20 36.17 15.79 13.14
N SER A 21 37.30 15.08 13.04
CA SER A 21 38.44 15.25 13.97
C SER A 21 39.37 16.38 13.49
N ASP A 22 39.49 17.39 14.33
CA ASP A 22 40.53 18.45 14.47
C ASP A 22 41.12 19.23 13.28
N VAL A 23 41.06 18.81 12.01
CA VAL A 23 41.86 19.50 10.96
C VAL A 23 41.05 20.26 9.91
N CYS A 24 39.77 19.94 9.68
CA CYS A 24 39.03 20.49 8.52
C CYS A 24 37.54 20.88 8.70
N PRO A 25 36.96 21.16 9.89
CA PRO A 25 35.57 21.60 9.96
C PRO A 25 35.30 22.80 9.06
N VAL A 26 36.07 23.89 9.16
CA VAL A 26 35.84 25.15 8.43
C VAL A 26 35.77 24.97 6.90
N GLN A 27 36.55 24.05 6.32
CA GLN A 27 36.61 23.86 4.87
C GLN A 27 35.48 22.97 4.32
N ILE A 28 35.03 22.00 5.11
CA ILE A 28 34.07 20.97 4.68
C ILE A 28 32.64 21.34 5.09
N PHE A 29 32.47 22.02 6.22
CA PHE A 29 31.18 22.34 6.82
C PHE A 29 30.22 23.12 5.91
N PRO A 30 30.67 24.13 5.12
CA PRO A 30 29.78 24.88 4.23
C PRO A 30 29.16 24.02 3.12
N TYR A 31 29.84 22.94 2.72
CA TYR A 31 29.36 22.03 1.67
C TYR A 31 28.40 20.98 2.24
N ILE A 32 28.73 20.41 3.40
CA ILE A 32 27.94 19.34 4.03
C ILE A 32 26.66 19.86 4.67
N SER A 33 26.71 21.01 5.36
CA SER A 33 25.52 21.60 6.00
C SER A 33 24.38 21.89 5.02
N ARG A 34 24.70 22.13 3.75
CA ARG A 34 23.72 22.40 2.68
C ARG A 34 23.13 21.13 2.07
N LEU A 35 23.67 19.95 2.33
CA LEU A 35 23.16 18.70 1.78
C LEU A 35 21.83 18.32 2.45
N PRO A 36 20.73 18.16 1.71
CA PRO A 36 19.44 17.78 2.30
C PRO A 36 19.51 16.42 3.00
N GLN A 37 20.38 15.50 2.53
CA GLN A 37 20.63 14.16 3.08
C GLN A 37 21.27 14.15 4.50
N VAL A 38 21.80 15.29 4.95
CA VAL A 38 22.47 15.41 6.25
C VAL A 38 21.52 16.08 7.23
N ASN A 39 21.17 15.36 8.29
CA ASN A 39 20.23 15.80 9.33
C ASN A 39 20.94 16.44 10.54
N SER A 40 22.08 15.90 10.95
CA SER A 40 22.76 16.33 12.18
C SER A 40 24.27 16.16 12.07
N ILE A 41 25.03 17.18 12.48
CA ILE A 41 26.50 17.17 12.45
C ILE A 41 27.03 17.31 13.88
N PHE A 42 28.00 16.48 14.26
CA PHE A 42 28.63 16.48 15.58
C PHE A 42 30.14 16.67 15.40
N ILE A 43 30.72 17.68 16.03
CA ILE A 43 32.16 17.92 15.90
C ILE A 43 32.85 17.39 17.15
N TRP A 44 33.85 16.53 16.96
CA TRP A 44 34.78 16.15 18.03
C TRP A 44 36.08 16.90 17.80
N ALA A 45 36.34 17.92 18.60
CA ALA A 45 37.52 18.76 18.47
C ALA A 45 38.17 18.96 19.83
N ILE A 46 39.48 18.78 19.89
CA ILE A 46 40.29 18.99 21.09
C ILE A 46 40.72 20.47 21.17
N ASN A 47 40.73 21.16 20.02
CA ASN A 47 41.22 22.53 19.89
C ASN A 47 40.10 23.60 19.93
N GLU A 48 40.30 24.66 20.72
CA GLU A 48 39.32 25.74 20.97
C GLU A 48 38.95 26.57 19.71
N GLN A 49 39.73 26.49 18.63
CA GLN A 49 39.52 27.30 17.41
C GLN A 49 38.19 27.04 16.70
N CYS A 50 37.52 25.91 16.98
CA CYS A 50 36.25 25.56 16.36
C CYS A 50 35.01 26.11 17.11
N HIS A 51 35.18 26.73 18.28
CA HIS A 51 34.05 27.26 19.07
C HIS A 51 33.29 28.41 18.38
N ASN A 52 33.96 29.18 17.51
CA ASN A 52 33.36 30.33 16.84
C ASN A 52 32.38 29.97 15.70
N ILE A 53 32.25 28.69 15.35
CA ILE A 53 31.40 28.20 14.23
C ILE A 53 29.97 27.87 14.70
N LEU A 54 29.75 27.80 16.02
CA LEU A 54 28.51 27.27 16.63
C LEU A 54 27.24 28.04 16.25
N ASP A 55 27.35 29.34 15.95
CA ASP A 55 26.18 30.20 15.72
C ASP A 55 25.74 30.35 14.26
N GLU A 56 26.54 29.90 13.28
CA GLU A 56 26.28 30.14 11.85
C GLU A 56 25.45 29.04 11.15
N TYR A 57 25.32 27.84 11.73
CA TYR A 57 24.79 26.69 11.01
C TYR A 57 23.76 25.87 11.78
N ASN A 58 22.53 25.86 11.26
CA ASN A 58 21.35 25.23 11.86
C ASN A 58 21.38 23.68 11.95
N LYS A 59 22.33 22.99 11.31
CA LYS A 59 22.49 21.52 11.38
C LYS A 59 23.58 21.05 12.34
N LEU A 60 24.31 21.98 12.97
CA LEU A 60 25.35 21.68 13.95
C LEU A 60 24.70 21.41 15.31
N ASN A 61 24.82 20.19 15.81
CA ASN A 61 24.23 19.80 17.10
C ASN A 61 25.16 20.04 18.30
N GLY A 62 26.44 20.36 18.05
CA GLY A 62 27.37 20.76 19.10
C GLY A 62 28.82 20.41 18.78
N LEU A 63 29.69 20.97 19.61
CA LEU A 63 31.13 20.70 19.62
C LEU A 63 31.48 20.03 20.94
N TYR A 64 32.20 18.92 20.87
CA TYR A 64 32.50 18.07 22.00
C TYR A 64 34.01 17.89 22.08
N SER A 65 34.60 18.14 23.24
CA SER A 65 36.00 17.87 23.55
C SER A 65 36.15 16.48 24.19
N GLU A 66 35.18 16.11 25.02
CA GLU A 66 35.11 14.81 25.70
C GLU A 66 34.36 13.78 24.86
N PHE A 67 34.95 12.59 24.73
CA PHE A 67 34.43 11.52 23.88
C PHE A 67 33.12 10.92 24.43
N ASP A 68 32.99 10.83 25.76
CA ASP A 68 31.77 10.30 26.39
C ASP A 68 30.56 11.22 26.21
N ASP A 69 30.76 12.54 26.26
CA ASP A 69 29.70 13.53 26.01
C ASP A 69 29.23 13.50 24.56
N LEU A 70 30.17 13.38 23.60
CA LEU A 70 29.85 13.17 22.20
C LEU A 70 29.00 11.91 22.02
N ILE A 71 29.42 10.78 22.61
CA ILE A 71 28.70 9.52 22.53
C ILE A 71 27.30 9.66 23.12
N GLN A 72 27.18 10.27 24.30
CA GLN A 72 25.91 10.47 24.96
C GLN A 72 24.98 11.32 24.11
N ARG A 73 25.51 12.38 23.48
CA ARG A 73 24.71 13.29 22.69
C ARG A 73 24.34 12.75 21.30
N ILE A 74 25.21 11.95 20.69
CA ILE A 74 24.87 11.14 19.51
C ILE A 74 23.77 10.16 19.89
N LYS A 75 23.90 9.42 20.99
CA LYS A 75 22.85 8.50 21.47
C LYS A 75 21.53 9.21 21.70
N GLU A 76 21.54 10.38 22.33
CA GLU A 76 20.34 11.20 22.55
C GLU A 76 19.75 11.66 21.22
N SER A 77 20.55 12.14 20.27
CA SER A 77 20.04 12.60 18.97
C SER A 77 19.55 11.47 18.08
N VAL A 78 20.20 10.30 18.09
CA VAL A 78 19.71 9.09 17.43
C VAL A 78 18.39 8.69 18.05
N THR A 79 18.33 8.58 19.37
CA THR A 79 17.12 8.19 20.11
C THR A 79 15.99 9.19 19.89
N PHE A 80 16.28 10.49 19.92
CA PHE A 80 15.33 11.56 19.67
C PHE A 80 14.82 11.54 18.21
N SER A 81 15.72 11.30 17.24
CA SER A 81 15.32 11.13 15.84
C SER A 81 14.54 9.83 15.59
N GLU A 82 14.81 8.76 16.34
CA GLU A 82 14.06 7.50 16.30
C GLU A 82 12.68 7.64 16.97
N VAL A 83 12.55 8.48 18.00
CA VAL A 83 11.29 8.76 18.72
C VAL A 83 10.40 9.75 17.97
N GLN A 84 10.98 10.72 17.25
CA GLN A 84 10.23 11.71 16.46
C GLN A 84 9.97 11.33 15.00
N ALA A 85 10.63 10.30 14.46
CA ALA A 85 10.37 9.82 13.11
C ALA A 85 9.03 9.06 13.06
N GLN A 86 7.93 9.80 12.99
CA GLN A 86 6.62 9.28 12.61
C GLN A 86 6.41 9.62 11.13
N SER A 87 6.60 8.64 10.25
CA SER A 87 6.04 8.71 8.91
C SER A 87 4.55 8.37 8.98
N ALA A 88 3.75 8.99 8.12
CA ALA A 88 2.33 8.69 7.99
C ALA A 88 2.01 8.34 6.54
N TYR A 89 1.12 7.38 6.36
CA TYR A 89 0.47 7.09 5.08
C TYR A 89 -0.77 7.96 4.96
N TYR A 90 -0.89 8.63 3.82
CA TYR A 90 -1.98 9.54 3.51
C TYR A 90 -2.86 8.91 2.44
N THR A 91 -4.18 9.07 2.58
CA THR A 91 -5.08 8.82 1.45
C THR A 91 -4.97 9.98 0.45
N TYR A 92 -4.82 9.68 -0.84
CA TYR A 92 -4.89 10.72 -1.89
C TYR A 92 -6.35 11.14 -2.11
N HIS A 93 -6.58 12.30 -2.75
CA HIS A 93 -7.92 12.82 -3.04
C HIS A 93 -8.88 11.72 -3.54
N ASN A 94 -9.99 11.52 -2.82
CA ASN A 94 -11.00 10.54 -3.17
C ASN A 94 -10.43 9.13 -3.43
N GLN A 95 -9.43 8.69 -2.65
CA GLN A 95 -8.97 7.32 -2.70
C GLN A 95 -10.09 6.38 -2.27
N LYS A 96 -10.77 5.90 -3.28
CA LYS A 96 -11.70 4.81 -3.24
C LYS A 96 -11.20 3.84 -4.31
N LEU A 97 -11.28 2.57 -3.97
CA LEU A 97 -10.48 1.46 -4.46
C LEU A 97 -9.72 1.63 -5.79
N ILE A 98 -8.40 1.59 -5.73
CA ILE A 98 -7.54 1.35 -6.90
C ILE A 98 -7.19 -0.14 -6.88
N ARG A 99 -7.42 -0.84 -8.01
CA ARG A 99 -7.10 -2.27 -8.14
C ARG A 99 -5.59 -2.53 -8.24
N ASP A 100 -4.85 -1.52 -8.68
CA ASP A 100 -3.41 -1.57 -8.88
C ASP A 100 -2.66 -1.03 -7.65
N LEU A 101 -2.03 -1.93 -6.88
CA LEU A 101 -1.23 -1.55 -5.71
C LEU A 101 0.18 -1.06 -6.07
N THR A 102 0.57 -1.04 -7.35
CA THR A 102 1.89 -0.54 -7.76
C THR A 102 2.00 0.99 -7.71
N GLN A 103 0.87 1.69 -7.63
CA GLN A 103 0.82 3.15 -7.65
C GLN A 103 1.08 3.75 -6.26
N GLU A 104 1.74 4.89 -6.19
CA GLU A 104 2.04 5.60 -4.93
C GLU A 104 0.76 5.94 -4.14
N SER A 105 -0.32 6.24 -4.86
CA SER A 105 -1.64 6.39 -4.26
C SER A 105 -2.05 5.15 -3.45
N SER A 106 -1.71 3.95 -3.89
CA SER A 106 -2.19 2.72 -3.26
C SER A 106 -1.44 2.34 -1.96
N LEU A 107 -0.42 3.11 -1.54
CA LEU A 107 0.39 2.84 -0.35
C LEU A 107 -0.45 2.75 0.94
N PHE A 108 -1.49 3.57 1.07
CA PHE A 108 -2.37 3.53 2.25
C PHE A 108 -3.10 2.18 2.36
N VAL A 109 -3.76 1.75 1.28
CA VAL A 109 -4.50 0.47 1.25
C VAL A 109 -3.55 -0.71 1.38
N TRP A 110 -2.39 -0.63 0.74
CA TRP A 110 -1.34 -1.62 0.88
C TRP A 110 -0.93 -1.80 2.34
N PHE A 111 -0.62 -0.72 3.05
CA PHE A 111 -0.14 -0.80 4.42
C PHE A 111 -1.19 -1.47 5.31
N LEU A 112 -2.46 -1.11 5.14
CA LEU A 112 -3.55 -1.75 5.89
C LEU A 112 -3.70 -3.24 5.54
N LEU A 113 -3.54 -3.63 4.26
CA LEU A 113 -3.53 -5.04 3.85
C LEU A 113 -2.34 -5.79 4.46
N LEU A 114 -1.15 -5.18 4.47
CA LEU A 114 0.03 -5.75 5.10
C LEU A 114 -0.23 -6.00 6.58
N VAL A 115 -0.78 -5.02 7.31
CA VAL A 115 -1.14 -5.16 8.73
C VAL A 115 -2.17 -6.26 8.93
N HIS A 116 -3.21 -6.30 8.09
CA HIS A 116 -4.26 -7.32 8.14
C HIS A 116 -3.73 -8.74 7.93
N ILE A 117 -2.69 -8.92 7.11
CA ILE A 117 -2.05 -10.23 6.89
C ILE A 117 -1.06 -10.54 8.01
N ILE A 118 -0.20 -9.58 8.38
CA ILE A 118 0.92 -9.84 9.29
C ILE A 118 0.44 -10.25 10.68
N THR A 119 -0.69 -9.69 11.13
CA THR A 119 -1.33 -10.00 12.41
C THR A 119 -1.98 -11.38 12.45
N LYS A 120 -2.20 -12.01 11.29
CA LYS A 120 -2.79 -13.35 11.16
C LYS A 120 -1.76 -14.48 11.08
N PHE A 121 -0.46 -14.17 11.06
CA PHE A 121 0.57 -15.21 11.04
C PHE A 121 0.55 -16.06 12.32
N PRO A 122 0.91 -17.36 12.23
CA PRO A 122 1.01 -18.20 13.41
C PRO A 122 2.04 -17.66 14.41
N ARG A 123 1.63 -17.57 15.69
CA ARG A 123 2.46 -17.09 16.81
C ARG A 123 3.11 -18.27 17.54
N ASN A 124 3.72 -19.18 16.79
CA ASN A 124 4.32 -20.41 17.32
C ASN A 124 5.80 -20.22 17.72
N GLU A 125 6.38 -21.22 18.39
CA GLU A 125 7.78 -21.18 18.84
C GLU A 125 8.77 -21.01 17.68
N GLN A 126 8.45 -21.52 16.47
CA GLN A 126 9.29 -21.31 15.29
C GLN A 126 9.34 -19.83 14.90
N ALA A 127 8.18 -19.15 14.83
CA ALA A 127 8.13 -17.72 14.53
C ALA A 127 8.87 -16.87 15.58
N LYS A 128 8.78 -17.26 16.87
CA LYS A 128 9.57 -16.66 17.95
C LYS A 128 11.06 -16.88 17.75
N PHE A 129 11.48 -18.11 17.43
CA PHE A 129 12.88 -18.43 17.16
C PHE A 129 13.44 -17.63 15.98
N ASP A 130 12.72 -17.57 14.85
CA ASP A 130 13.13 -16.82 13.66
C ASP A 130 13.32 -15.32 13.99
N THR A 131 12.40 -14.77 14.77
CA THR A 131 12.47 -13.38 15.24
C THR A 131 13.71 -13.16 16.09
N VAL A 132 13.96 -14.01 17.10
CA VAL A 132 15.13 -13.88 17.98
C VAL A 132 16.43 -14.01 17.18
N LYS A 133 16.50 -14.97 16.26
CA LYS A 133 17.62 -15.14 15.35
C LYS A 133 17.88 -13.86 14.54
N LYS A 134 16.83 -13.28 13.94
CA LYS A 134 16.96 -12.01 13.20
C LYS A 134 17.41 -10.87 14.10
N CYS A 135 16.91 -10.79 15.33
CA CYS A 135 17.36 -9.77 16.29
C CYS A 135 18.86 -9.89 16.56
N VAL A 136 19.36 -11.11 16.78
CA VAL A 136 20.81 -11.37 16.96
C VAL A 136 21.60 -10.95 15.73
N GLU A 137 21.15 -11.32 14.53
CA GLU A 137 21.79 -10.92 13.26
C GLU A 137 21.86 -9.39 13.10
N CYS A 138 20.77 -8.67 13.42
CA CYS A 138 20.71 -7.21 13.29
C CYS A 138 21.69 -6.49 14.22
N TYR A 139 22.00 -7.05 15.40
CA TYR A 139 22.89 -6.43 16.37
C TYR A 139 24.33 -6.95 16.34
N GLY A 140 24.61 -8.02 15.60
CA GLY A 140 25.96 -8.55 15.39
C GLY A 140 26.71 -8.72 16.71
N ASN A 141 27.82 -7.99 16.88
CA ASN A 141 28.69 -8.06 18.06
C ASN A 141 28.31 -7.10 19.20
N ASN A 142 27.12 -6.47 19.18
CA ASN A 142 26.70 -5.58 20.25
C ASN A 142 26.33 -6.35 21.53
N HIS A 143 27.32 -6.57 22.40
CA HIS A 143 27.18 -7.36 23.63
C HIS A 143 26.02 -6.92 24.54
N TYR A 144 25.75 -5.61 24.64
CA TYR A 144 24.64 -5.10 25.44
C TYR A 144 23.29 -5.57 24.88
N GLN A 145 23.08 -5.37 23.57
CA GLN A 145 21.83 -5.78 22.92
C GLN A 145 21.65 -7.29 22.91
N LEU A 146 22.73 -8.06 22.68
CA LEU A 146 22.70 -9.52 22.78
C LEU A 146 22.29 -9.99 24.18
N LYS A 147 22.76 -9.34 25.25
CA LYS A 147 22.34 -9.63 26.62
C LYS A 147 20.85 -9.33 26.81
N GLN A 148 20.34 -8.21 26.29
CA GLN A 148 18.92 -7.86 26.35
C GLN A 148 18.05 -8.88 25.59
N ILE A 149 18.49 -9.33 24.41
CA ILE A 149 17.80 -10.37 23.63
C ILE A 149 17.74 -11.68 24.39
N LYS A 150 18.82 -12.07 25.07
CA LYS A 150 18.82 -13.28 25.91
C LYS A 150 17.85 -13.15 27.10
N ILE A 151 17.86 -12.02 27.79
CA ILE A 151 16.89 -11.75 28.87
C ILE A 151 15.46 -11.80 28.33
N PHE A 152 15.20 -11.20 27.16
CA PHE A 152 13.91 -11.30 26.49
C PHE A 152 13.52 -12.76 26.25
N GLN A 153 14.41 -13.56 25.67
CA GLN A 153 14.15 -14.97 25.39
C GLN A 153 13.81 -15.77 26.66
N ASP A 154 14.52 -15.51 27.76
CA ASP A 154 14.36 -16.22 29.04
C ASP A 154 13.12 -15.76 29.84
N THR A 155 12.72 -14.49 29.70
CA THR A 155 11.66 -13.86 30.53
C THR A 155 10.39 -13.51 29.76
N TYR A 156 10.35 -13.84 28.46
CA TYR A 156 9.23 -13.52 27.59
C TYR A 156 7.90 -14.06 28.11
N SER A 157 6.88 -13.19 28.12
CA SER A 157 5.48 -13.61 28.19
C SER A 157 4.61 -12.68 27.36
N ALA A 158 3.50 -13.18 26.80
CA ALA A 158 2.59 -12.36 25.99
C ALA A 158 2.18 -11.06 26.73
N ASN A 159 1.88 -11.16 28.03
CA ASN A 159 1.46 -10.04 28.86
C ASN A 159 2.55 -8.97 29.10
N ASN A 160 3.82 -9.24 28.74
CA ASN A 160 4.92 -8.29 28.93
C ASN A 160 5.50 -7.72 27.63
N ILE A 161 4.94 -8.06 26.46
CA ILE A 161 5.46 -7.56 25.17
C ILE A 161 5.36 -6.04 25.04
N ILE A 162 4.28 -5.43 25.53
CA ILE A 162 4.11 -3.97 25.55
C ILE A 162 5.25 -3.32 26.35
N LYS A 163 5.63 -3.90 27.50
CA LYS A 163 6.75 -3.42 28.32
C LYS A 163 8.08 -3.47 27.56
N TRP A 164 8.31 -4.51 26.76
CA TRP A 164 9.49 -4.58 25.90
C TRP A 164 9.45 -3.53 24.80
N TYR A 165 8.29 -3.24 24.22
CA TYR A 165 8.15 -2.19 23.24
C TYR A 165 8.32 -0.78 23.85
N THR A 166 7.76 -0.48 25.02
CA THR A 166 7.75 0.89 25.59
C THR A 166 9.07 1.30 26.23
N LYS A 167 9.87 0.35 26.75
CA LYS A 167 11.19 0.62 27.38
C LYS A 167 12.31 1.02 26.42
N GLN A 168 11.99 1.46 25.20
CA GLN A 168 12.96 1.73 24.13
C GLN A 168 13.95 0.56 23.92
N SER A 169 13.47 -0.67 24.12
CA SER A 169 14.30 -1.85 23.96
C SER A 169 14.62 -2.10 22.49
N PHE A 170 15.42 -3.14 22.24
CA PHE A 170 15.69 -3.60 20.88
C PHE A 170 14.40 -3.90 20.08
N VAL A 171 13.31 -4.31 20.74
CA VAL A 171 12.01 -4.57 20.13
C VAL A 171 11.45 -3.31 19.48
N TYR A 172 11.44 -2.17 20.20
CA TYR A 172 11.00 -0.88 19.68
C TYR A 172 11.81 -0.49 18.43
N LYS A 173 13.14 -0.56 18.56
CA LYS A 173 14.08 -0.09 17.53
C LYS A 173 13.96 -0.90 16.25
N LEU A 174 13.95 -2.22 16.35
CA LEU A 174 13.88 -3.09 15.17
C LEU A 174 12.52 -3.03 14.48
N ILE A 175 11.42 -3.07 15.23
CA ILE A 175 10.07 -3.03 14.64
C ILE A 175 9.83 -1.70 13.95
N ASN A 176 10.11 -0.57 14.62
CA ASN A 176 9.87 0.74 14.02
C ASN A 176 10.84 1.04 12.86
N LYS A 177 12.06 0.50 12.91
CA LYS A 177 12.95 0.53 11.74
C LYS A 177 12.33 -0.22 10.56
N ALA A 178 11.91 -1.47 10.76
CA ALA A 178 11.36 -2.31 9.69
C ALA A 178 10.09 -1.72 9.07
N LEU A 179 9.20 -1.16 9.88
CA LEU A 179 7.99 -0.46 9.44
C LEU A 179 8.33 0.81 8.64
N ARG A 180 9.25 1.64 9.16
CA ARG A 180 9.68 2.87 8.48
C ARG A 180 10.39 2.60 7.16
N THR A 181 11.22 1.55 7.08
CA THR A 181 11.93 1.20 5.84
C THR A 181 11.09 0.34 4.90
N GLU A 182 9.89 -0.07 5.32
CA GLU A 182 9.02 -1.00 4.58
C GLU A 182 9.79 -2.25 4.12
N ASP A 183 10.74 -2.68 4.95
CA ASP A 183 11.56 -3.83 4.62
C ASP A 183 10.75 -5.08 4.90
N VAL A 184 10.12 -5.58 3.84
CA VAL A 184 9.26 -6.76 3.85
C VAL A 184 9.94 -7.98 4.46
N GLU A 185 11.25 -8.16 4.26
CA GLU A 185 11.98 -9.29 4.84
C GLU A 185 12.15 -9.13 6.35
N GLU A 186 12.48 -7.91 6.81
CA GLU A 186 12.52 -7.59 8.24
C GLU A 186 11.12 -7.69 8.87
N LEU A 187 10.08 -7.18 8.21
CA LEU A 187 8.70 -7.26 8.67
C LEU A 187 8.24 -8.72 8.83
N TYR A 188 8.48 -9.56 7.84
CA TYR A 188 8.20 -10.99 7.95
C TYR A 188 9.04 -11.65 9.06
N ALA A 189 10.31 -11.27 9.21
CA ALA A 189 11.15 -11.82 10.28
C ALA A 189 10.66 -11.40 11.68
N PHE A 190 10.10 -10.19 11.83
CA PHE A 190 9.54 -9.69 13.09
C PHE A 190 8.05 -9.95 13.26
N ARG A 191 7.43 -10.76 12.38
CA ARG A 191 5.99 -11.07 12.38
C ARG A 191 5.46 -11.52 13.75
N PHE A 192 6.26 -12.28 14.50
CA PHE A 192 5.89 -12.74 15.84
C PHE A 192 5.70 -11.56 16.80
N LEU A 193 6.68 -10.65 16.90
CA LEU A 193 6.59 -9.50 17.81
C LEU A 193 5.48 -8.54 17.40
N ILE A 194 5.31 -8.30 16.09
CA ILE A 194 4.27 -7.43 15.56
C ILE A 194 2.88 -7.99 15.92
N ALA A 195 2.66 -9.29 15.69
CA ALA A 195 1.39 -9.95 15.99
C ALA A 195 1.11 -10.03 17.50
N GLU A 196 2.12 -10.34 18.33
CA GLU A 196 1.97 -10.37 19.79
C GLU A 196 1.67 -8.98 20.36
N LEU A 197 2.35 -7.94 19.87
CA LEU A 197 2.08 -6.57 20.29
C LEU A 197 0.67 -6.14 19.89
N HIS A 198 0.24 -6.43 18.66
CA HIS A 198 -1.12 -6.14 18.22
C HIS A 198 -2.19 -6.87 19.07
N LEU A 199 -1.97 -8.15 19.39
CA LEU A 199 -2.89 -8.92 20.22
C LEU A 199 -2.97 -8.39 21.65
N GLU A 200 -1.83 -8.12 22.29
CA GLU A 200 -1.83 -7.63 23.67
C GLU A 200 -2.49 -6.25 23.77
N ILE A 201 -2.30 -5.37 22.78
CA ILE A 201 -3.03 -4.09 22.72
C ILE A 201 -4.54 -4.35 22.58
N THR A 202 -4.94 -5.35 21.78
CA THR A 202 -6.37 -5.75 21.62
C THR A 202 -6.95 -6.21 22.94
N HIS A 203 -6.22 -7.07 23.65
CA HIS A 203 -6.65 -7.58 24.95
C HIS A 203 -6.80 -6.48 26.01
N GLN A 204 -5.91 -5.48 26.02
CA GLN A 204 -6.05 -4.33 26.92
C GLN A 204 -7.23 -3.42 26.52
N TYR A 205 -7.48 -3.25 25.22
CA TYR A 205 -8.63 -2.50 24.72
C TYR A 205 -9.97 -3.12 25.15
N GLU A 206 -10.12 -4.44 25.08
CA GLU A 206 -11.35 -5.14 25.50
C GLU A 206 -11.71 -4.86 26.96
N LYS A 207 -10.71 -4.71 27.84
CA LYS A 207 -10.92 -4.35 29.26
C LYS A 207 -11.46 -2.93 29.42
N LEU A 208 -11.15 -2.03 28.49
CA LEU A 208 -11.64 -0.64 28.48
C LEU A 208 -13.05 -0.53 27.89
N LYS A 209 -13.36 -1.29 26.83
CA LYS A 209 -14.69 -1.29 26.18
C LYS A 209 -15.83 -1.61 27.15
N CYS A 210 -15.59 -2.48 28.12
CA CYS A 210 -16.57 -2.84 29.15
C CYS A 210 -16.87 -1.74 30.19
N LYS A 211 -16.14 -0.61 30.18
CA LYS A 211 -16.14 0.34 31.30
C LYS A 211 -16.74 1.72 31.02
N ASN A 212 -16.78 2.23 29.79
CA ASN A 212 -17.24 3.62 29.57
C ASN A 212 -17.69 3.92 28.13
N ASP A 213 -18.78 4.66 28.04
CA ASP A 213 -19.39 5.17 26.82
C ASP A 213 -18.93 6.63 26.54
N GLN A 214 -17.62 6.86 26.66
CA GLN A 214 -17.01 8.19 26.75
C GLN A 214 -16.24 8.59 25.47
N THR A 215 -16.15 9.89 25.23
CA THR A 215 -15.18 10.47 24.30
C THR A 215 -13.87 10.71 25.05
N ILE A 216 -12.75 10.23 24.51
CA ILE A 216 -11.41 10.43 25.05
C ILE A 216 -10.63 11.31 24.07
N ILE A 217 -9.92 12.32 24.59
CA ILE A 217 -8.99 13.11 23.79
C ILE A 217 -7.57 12.68 24.17
N LEU A 218 -6.80 12.26 23.17
CA LEU A 218 -5.40 11.85 23.31
C LEU A 218 -4.50 12.84 22.58
N TYR A 219 -3.28 12.99 23.06
CA TYR A 219 -2.35 13.99 22.57
C TYR A 219 -1.03 13.35 22.13
N ARG A 220 -0.46 13.82 21.02
CA ARG A 220 0.89 13.46 20.61
C ARG A 220 1.64 14.69 20.14
N GLY A 221 2.75 14.99 20.82
CA GLY A 221 3.69 16.00 20.36
C GLY A 221 4.78 15.40 19.49
N CYS A 222 5.08 16.04 18.37
CA CYS A 222 6.21 15.70 17.52
C CYS A 222 6.69 16.91 16.71
N LYS A 223 7.65 16.69 15.81
CA LYS A 223 8.09 17.68 14.84
C LYS A 223 7.92 17.12 13.43
N LEU A 224 7.26 17.88 12.55
CA LEU A 224 7.03 17.51 11.15
C LEU A 224 7.73 18.49 10.22
N PHE A 225 8.13 18.01 9.04
CA PHE A 225 8.62 18.89 7.99
C PHE A 225 7.49 19.77 7.44
N TYR A 226 7.85 20.95 6.94
CA TYR A 226 6.88 21.89 6.38
C TYR A 226 6.02 21.29 5.25
N HIS A 227 6.60 20.44 4.40
CA HIS A 227 5.86 19.80 3.31
C HIS A 227 4.83 18.77 3.82
N GLU A 228 5.12 18.06 4.92
CA GLU A 228 4.17 17.14 5.56
C GLU A 228 3.00 17.91 6.17
N LEU A 229 3.28 19.05 6.82
CA LEU A 229 2.25 19.93 7.35
C LEU A 229 1.33 20.51 6.27
N ARG A 230 1.91 20.97 5.17
CA ARG A 230 1.15 21.48 4.02
C ARG A 230 0.25 20.39 3.45
N LYS A 231 0.78 19.17 3.29
CA LYS A 231 0.01 18.02 2.83
C LYS A 231 -1.16 17.71 3.77
N MET A 232 -0.94 17.73 5.10
CA MET A 232 -2.03 17.54 6.07
C MET A 232 -3.13 18.61 5.98
N ASP A 233 -2.77 19.87 5.69
CA ASP A 233 -3.73 20.96 5.48
C ASP A 233 -4.55 20.77 4.20
N GLU A 234 -3.90 20.33 3.11
CA GLU A 234 -4.55 19.96 1.83
C GLU A 234 -5.44 18.70 1.97
N ASP A 235 -5.11 17.83 2.92
CA ASP A 235 -5.77 16.54 3.18
C ASP A 235 -6.84 16.61 4.28
N VAL A 236 -7.28 17.79 4.72
CA VAL A 236 -8.39 17.93 5.67
C VAL A 236 -9.63 17.19 5.15
N GLY A 237 -10.24 16.38 6.02
CA GLY A 237 -11.35 15.48 5.72
C GLY A 237 -10.95 14.08 5.24
N LYS A 238 -9.67 13.86 4.88
CA LYS A 238 -9.16 12.55 4.40
C LYS A 238 -8.68 11.67 5.55
N LEU A 239 -8.43 10.39 5.25
CA LEU A 239 -7.90 9.41 6.19
C LEU A 239 -6.38 9.36 6.13
N ILE A 240 -5.76 9.15 7.28
CA ILE A 240 -4.34 8.88 7.46
C ILE A 240 -4.14 7.66 8.36
N SER A 241 -3.03 6.95 8.16
CA SER A 241 -2.59 5.86 9.04
C SER A 241 -1.14 6.13 9.38
N MET A 242 -0.78 6.05 10.66
CA MET A 242 0.62 6.21 11.04
C MET A 242 1.41 4.95 10.64
N ASN A 243 2.65 5.14 10.18
CA ASN A 243 3.56 4.06 9.82
C ASN A 243 4.24 3.51 11.09
N GLY A 244 3.45 2.88 11.96
CA GLY A 244 3.93 2.36 13.25
C GLY A 244 2.84 2.27 14.31
N PHE A 245 3.23 1.78 15.48
CA PHE A 245 2.42 1.93 16.69
C PHE A 245 2.50 3.38 17.16
N LEU A 246 1.36 4.01 17.39
CA LEU A 246 1.30 5.42 17.76
C LEU A 246 1.15 5.56 19.28
N SER A 247 2.24 5.91 19.95
CA SER A 247 2.23 6.29 21.37
C SER A 247 1.68 7.71 21.52
N THR A 248 0.76 7.88 22.47
CA THR A 248 0.03 9.12 22.78
C THR A 248 -0.11 9.28 24.29
N SER A 249 -0.49 10.46 24.76
CA SER A 249 -0.68 10.77 26.17
C SER A 249 -2.07 11.32 26.42
N ARG A 250 -2.67 11.02 27.59
CA ARG A 250 -3.84 11.78 28.06
C ARG A 250 -3.49 13.18 28.55
N SER A 251 -2.22 13.43 28.86
CA SER A 251 -1.75 14.74 29.29
C SER A 251 -1.31 15.59 28.10
N LYS A 252 -2.04 16.69 27.87
CA LYS A 252 -1.68 17.69 26.87
C LYS A 252 -0.32 18.33 27.16
N ASP A 253 -0.01 18.56 28.44
CA ASP A 253 1.23 19.22 28.85
C ASP A 253 2.45 18.33 28.55
N ILE A 254 2.36 17.03 28.84
CA ILE A 254 3.40 16.05 28.48
C ILE A 254 3.59 16.01 26.96
N ALA A 255 2.49 15.96 26.20
CA ALA A 255 2.57 15.99 24.74
C ALA A 255 3.21 17.29 24.21
N LEU A 256 2.93 18.45 24.81
CA LEU A 256 3.57 19.72 24.44
C LEU A 256 5.07 19.70 24.70
N ILE A 257 5.54 19.05 25.78
CA ILE A 257 6.96 18.84 26.04
C ILE A 257 7.61 18.03 24.90
N PHE A 258 6.95 16.97 24.43
CA PHE A 258 7.44 16.17 23.29
C PHE A 258 7.43 16.92 21.95
N ALA A 259 6.47 17.81 21.72
CA ALA A 259 6.45 18.68 20.54
C ALA A 259 7.63 19.67 20.57
N GLY A 260 7.99 20.12 21.77
CA GLY A 260 8.96 21.18 21.99
C GLY A 260 8.55 22.48 21.29
N THR A 261 9.49 23.41 21.16
CA THR A 261 9.30 24.65 20.41
C THR A 261 10.08 24.64 19.09
N SER A 262 9.55 25.32 18.08
CA SER A 262 10.21 25.56 16.80
C SER A 262 10.10 27.03 16.40
N LYS A 263 11.15 27.57 15.79
CA LYS A 263 11.09 28.85 15.08
C LYS A 263 10.47 28.63 13.70
N LYS A 264 9.86 29.68 13.13
CA LYS A 264 9.31 29.63 11.75
C LYS A 264 10.36 29.25 10.69
N THR A 265 11.64 29.51 10.94
CA THR A 265 12.76 29.19 10.05
C THR A 265 13.21 27.73 10.13
N ASP A 266 12.72 26.98 11.12
CA ASP A 266 13.16 25.61 11.33
C ASP A 266 12.59 24.70 10.24
N ILE A 267 13.43 23.80 9.74
CA ILE A 267 13.07 22.84 8.69
C ILE A 267 11.93 21.93 9.15
N LYS A 268 11.87 21.66 10.46
CA LYS A 268 10.76 20.95 11.12
C LYS A 268 10.07 21.89 12.09
N GLN A 269 8.75 21.89 12.04
CA GLN A 269 7.88 22.67 12.90
C GLN A 269 7.31 21.79 14.01
N SER A 270 7.09 22.37 15.19
CA SER A 270 6.48 21.72 16.33
C SER A 270 4.98 21.51 16.11
N VAL A 271 4.53 20.29 16.37
CA VAL A 271 3.17 19.83 16.11
C VAL A 271 2.60 19.17 17.35
N LEU A 272 1.36 19.49 17.66
CA LEU A 272 0.51 18.79 18.62
C LEU A 272 -0.66 18.15 17.86
N PHE A 273 -0.70 16.83 17.82
CA PHE A 273 -1.90 16.10 17.45
C PHE A 273 -2.87 16.07 18.63
N GLU A 274 -4.12 16.47 18.39
CA GLU A 274 -5.26 16.27 19.29
C GLU A 274 -6.17 15.22 18.65
N ILE A 275 -6.25 14.04 19.25
CA ILE A 275 -6.89 12.86 18.68
C ILE A 275 -8.17 12.55 19.45
N GLU A 276 -9.31 12.77 18.81
CA GLU A 276 -10.63 12.46 19.35
C GLU A 276 -10.99 10.99 19.13
N CYS A 277 -11.28 10.29 20.23
CA CYS A 277 -11.69 8.89 20.25
C CYS A 277 -13.13 8.79 20.79
N VAL A 278 -14.10 8.62 19.91
CA VAL A 278 -15.52 8.50 20.29
C VAL A 278 -15.89 7.02 20.42
N MET A 279 -15.84 6.46 21.63
CA MET A 279 -15.91 5.00 21.84
C MET A 279 -17.18 4.35 21.26
N ARG A 280 -18.34 5.03 21.33
CA ARG A 280 -19.62 4.56 20.77
C ARG A 280 -19.60 4.32 19.26
N GLU A 281 -18.93 5.21 18.52
CA GLU A 281 -18.82 5.12 17.06
C GLU A 281 -17.90 3.97 16.63
N LEU A 282 -17.22 3.33 17.58
CA LEU A 282 -16.24 2.27 17.37
C LEU A 282 -16.79 0.87 17.72
N VAL A 283 -18.02 0.75 18.23
CA VAL A 283 -18.55 -0.48 18.83
C VAL A 283 -18.99 -1.53 17.80
N ASP A 284 -19.34 -1.15 16.58
CA ASP A 284 -19.95 -2.02 15.57
C ASP A 284 -19.01 -2.43 14.42
N VAL A 285 -19.05 -3.74 14.10
CA VAL A 285 -18.58 -4.45 12.88
C VAL A 285 -17.06 -4.72 12.70
N ASN A 286 -16.47 -5.66 13.45
CA ASN A 286 -15.15 -6.24 13.10
C ASN A 286 -14.08 -5.16 12.78
N THR A 287 -13.84 -4.25 13.72
CA THR A 287 -13.13 -2.97 13.55
C THR A 287 -11.74 -2.91 14.21
N SER A 288 -10.80 -2.19 13.59
CA SER A 288 -9.37 -2.07 13.89
C SER A 288 -8.99 -0.89 14.79
N VAL A 289 -9.90 -0.46 15.69
CA VAL A 289 -9.49 0.43 16.76
C VAL A 289 -9.16 -0.37 18.00
N VAL A 290 -7.87 -0.52 18.18
CA VAL A 290 -7.26 -1.24 19.28
C VAL A 290 -6.20 -0.33 19.86
N PHE A 291 -6.52 0.37 20.93
CA PHE A 291 -5.52 1.10 21.71
C PHE A 291 -5.53 0.58 23.14
N ALA A 292 -4.35 0.55 23.75
CA ALA A 292 -4.17 0.11 25.12
C ALA A 292 -3.83 1.31 26.00
N ASP A 293 -4.48 1.39 27.14
CA ASP A 293 -3.98 2.20 28.26
C ASP A 293 -2.75 1.46 28.82
N ILE A 294 -1.58 2.07 28.65
CA ILE A 294 -0.29 1.47 28.98
C ILE A 294 0.45 2.29 30.03
N ALA A 295 -0.25 3.13 30.80
CA ALA A 295 0.35 3.94 31.87
C ALA A 295 1.22 3.09 32.82
N SER A 296 0.78 1.87 33.15
CA SER A 296 1.55 0.93 33.99
C SER A 296 2.86 0.43 33.37
N PHE A 297 3.03 0.59 32.05
CA PHE A 297 4.19 0.20 31.29
C PHE A 297 4.99 1.38 30.75
N SER A 298 4.53 2.62 31.00
CA SER A 298 5.17 3.80 30.46
C SER A 298 6.59 3.94 31.00
N ASN A 299 7.48 4.42 30.14
CA ASN A 299 8.85 4.72 30.53
C ASN A 299 8.96 6.08 31.25
N TYR A 300 7.92 6.92 31.15
CA TYR A 300 7.85 8.22 31.80
C TYR A 300 6.99 8.11 33.06
N ILE A 301 7.59 8.47 34.20
CA ILE A 301 6.90 8.50 35.48
C ILE A 301 5.77 9.52 35.37
N ASP A 302 4.56 9.11 35.75
CA ASP A 302 3.31 9.90 35.69
C ASP A 302 2.73 10.18 34.29
N GLU A 303 3.24 9.54 33.23
CA GLU A 303 2.59 9.59 31.92
C GLU A 303 1.43 8.59 31.83
N GLU A 304 0.21 9.10 31.65
CA GLU A 304 -0.94 8.31 31.25
C GLU A 304 -0.87 7.96 29.75
N GLU A 305 0.09 7.12 29.40
CA GLU A 305 0.41 6.74 28.03
C GLU A 305 -0.67 5.81 27.45
N VAL A 306 -1.06 6.08 26.21
CA VAL A 306 -1.99 5.28 25.41
C VAL A 306 -1.33 4.91 24.09
N LEU A 307 -1.28 3.61 23.79
CA LEU A 307 -0.63 3.07 22.60
C LEU A 307 -1.68 2.57 21.61
N PHE A 308 -1.73 3.16 20.42
CA PHE A 308 -2.53 2.67 19.31
C PHE A 308 -1.86 1.49 18.61
N GLY A 309 -2.68 0.52 18.24
CA GLY A 309 -2.29 -0.62 17.41
C GLY A 309 -1.89 -0.21 16.00
N LEU A 310 -1.05 -1.03 15.38
CA LEU A 310 -0.62 -0.86 14.01
C LEU A 310 -1.83 -0.85 13.05
N GLY A 311 -1.82 0.05 12.07
CA GLY A 311 -2.92 0.19 11.09
C GLY A 311 -4.12 1.02 11.58
N SER A 312 -4.05 1.61 12.78
CA SER A 312 -5.08 2.54 13.25
C SER A 312 -5.24 3.71 12.26
N THR A 313 -6.47 4.00 11.87
CA THR A 313 -6.77 5.09 10.92
C THR A 313 -7.42 6.29 11.58
N PHE A 314 -7.07 7.48 11.08
CA PHE A 314 -7.52 8.76 11.62
C PHE A 314 -7.99 9.66 10.49
N ARG A 315 -9.09 10.37 10.69
CA ARG A 315 -9.57 11.43 9.79
C ARG A 315 -9.01 12.77 10.23
N ILE A 316 -8.43 13.53 9.30
CA ILE A 316 -7.97 14.89 9.57
C ILE A 316 -9.19 15.81 9.69
N ILE A 317 -9.37 16.47 10.82
CA ILE A 317 -10.51 17.37 11.08
C ILE A 317 -10.13 18.81 10.79
N SER A 318 -8.95 19.25 11.25
CA SER A 318 -8.46 20.61 11.02
C SER A 318 -6.97 20.73 11.31
N CYS A 319 -6.29 21.61 10.57
CA CYS A 319 -4.91 22.01 10.81
C CYS A 319 -4.90 23.49 11.18
N ASN A 320 -4.41 23.85 12.37
CA ASN A 320 -4.35 25.23 12.85
C ASN A 320 -2.94 25.57 13.33
N TYR A 321 -2.53 26.84 13.21
CA TYR A 321 -1.26 27.31 13.76
C TYR A 321 -1.50 28.27 14.93
N CYS A 322 -1.00 27.94 16.12
CA CYS A 322 -1.04 28.82 17.28
C CYS A 322 0.19 29.73 17.27
N GLN A 323 -0.02 31.03 17.01
CA GLN A 323 1.08 32.00 16.97
C GLN A 323 1.75 32.19 18.32
N VAL A 324 0.99 32.12 19.42
CA VAL A 324 1.50 32.37 20.79
C VAL A 324 2.47 31.28 21.22
N SER A 325 2.12 30.01 21.02
CA SER A 325 2.98 28.88 21.37
C SER A 325 3.92 28.45 20.24
N SER A 326 3.79 29.04 19.05
CA SER A 326 4.52 28.63 17.83
C SER A 326 4.40 27.14 17.51
N ILE A 327 3.20 26.57 17.72
CA ILE A 327 2.90 25.15 17.53
C ILE A 327 1.73 24.99 16.56
N HIS A 328 1.86 24.04 15.62
CA HIS A 328 0.74 23.58 14.80
C HIS A 328 -0.11 22.60 15.60
N ILE A 329 -1.42 22.84 15.67
CA ILE A 329 -2.40 21.97 16.30
C ILE A 329 -3.19 21.26 15.20
N ILE A 330 -3.06 19.94 15.15
CA ILE A 330 -3.72 19.10 14.15
C ILE A 330 -4.75 18.24 14.86
N LYS A 331 -6.01 18.48 14.55
CA LYS A 331 -7.12 17.71 15.11
C LYS A 331 -7.40 16.50 14.25
N LEU A 332 -7.40 15.33 14.86
CA LEU A 332 -7.68 14.05 14.24
C LEU A 332 -8.88 13.41 14.94
N LYS A 333 -9.68 12.65 14.20
CA LYS A 333 -10.72 11.79 14.76
C LYS A 333 -10.44 10.35 14.36
N VAL A 334 -10.47 9.42 15.30
CA VAL A 334 -10.27 7.99 14.99
C VAL A 334 -11.39 7.49 14.05
N SER A 335 -11.05 6.65 13.08
CA SER A 335 -12.00 6.07 12.12
C SER A 335 -11.79 4.57 11.89
N ASN A 336 -12.88 3.88 11.53
CA ASN A 336 -12.92 2.47 11.10
C ASN A 336 -12.96 2.31 9.56
N ASP A 337 -12.94 3.41 8.82
CA ASP A 337 -13.07 3.40 7.36
C ASP A 337 -11.91 2.61 6.69
N GLY A 338 -10.74 2.55 7.32
CA GLY A 338 -9.60 1.77 6.85
C GLY A 338 -9.92 0.28 6.66
N ASP A 339 -10.62 -0.34 7.60
CA ASP A 339 -10.99 -1.76 7.50
C ASP A 339 -12.02 -2.01 6.42
N THR A 340 -12.94 -1.06 6.25
CA THR A 340 -13.93 -1.11 5.19
C THR A 340 -13.22 -1.09 3.84
N LEU A 341 -12.21 -0.22 3.67
CA LEU A 341 -11.38 -0.18 2.46
C LEU A 341 -10.62 -1.50 2.23
N VAL A 342 -10.05 -2.12 3.28
CA VAL A 342 -9.38 -3.44 3.17
C VAL A 342 -10.37 -4.52 2.74
N LYS A 343 -11.55 -4.58 3.36
CA LYS A 343 -12.60 -5.55 3.03
C LYS A 343 -13.09 -5.37 1.59
N GLU A 344 -13.38 -4.14 1.19
CA GLU A 344 -13.77 -3.81 -0.19
C GLU A 344 -12.65 -4.17 -1.18
N TYR A 345 -11.39 -3.95 -0.82
CA TYR A 345 -10.24 -4.31 -1.66
C TYR A 345 -10.16 -5.81 -1.89
N ILE A 346 -10.25 -6.60 -0.82
CA ILE A 346 -10.25 -8.06 -0.88
C ILE A 346 -11.44 -8.54 -1.74
N ASP A 347 -12.62 -7.96 -1.55
CA ASP A 347 -13.84 -8.32 -2.27
C ASP A 347 -13.79 -8.03 -3.77
N LEU A 348 -13.19 -6.89 -4.14
CA LEU A 348 -13.07 -6.46 -5.52
C LEU A 348 -11.95 -7.18 -6.27
N ASN A 349 -10.84 -7.52 -5.63
CA ASN A 349 -9.65 -8.05 -6.32
C ASN A 349 -9.47 -9.57 -6.19
N ASN A 350 -9.82 -10.18 -5.06
CA ASN A 350 -9.62 -11.62 -4.86
C ASN A 350 -10.37 -12.15 -3.63
N ARG A 351 -11.61 -12.61 -3.80
CA ARG A 351 -12.42 -13.13 -2.67
C ARG A 351 -11.92 -14.42 -2.03
N ASP A 352 -11.06 -15.18 -2.71
CA ASP A 352 -10.41 -16.35 -2.11
C ASP A 352 -9.14 -15.99 -1.34
N PHE A 353 -8.73 -14.72 -1.35
CA PHE A 353 -7.57 -14.24 -0.60
C PHE A 353 -7.64 -14.70 0.87
N GLU A 354 -8.77 -14.50 1.55
CA GLU A 354 -8.93 -14.92 2.95
C GLU A 354 -8.92 -16.43 3.18
N LYS A 355 -9.24 -17.24 2.17
CA LYS A 355 -9.23 -18.70 2.27
C LYS A 355 -7.83 -19.30 2.10
N MET A 356 -6.91 -18.54 1.50
CA MET A 356 -5.53 -18.98 1.30
C MET A 356 -4.76 -18.97 2.63
N PRO A 357 -3.76 -19.87 2.79
CA PRO A 357 -2.82 -19.78 3.90
C PRO A 357 -2.23 -18.37 3.99
N VAL A 358 -2.05 -17.87 5.22
CA VAL A 358 -1.60 -16.49 5.47
C VAL A 358 -0.21 -16.22 4.89
N GLU A 359 0.63 -17.26 4.85
CA GLU A 359 1.94 -17.24 4.19
C GLU A 359 1.81 -16.94 2.70
N VAL A 360 0.88 -17.61 2.02
CA VAL A 360 0.67 -17.41 0.58
C VAL A 360 0.04 -16.04 0.32
N ARG A 361 -0.88 -15.57 1.18
CA ARG A 361 -1.43 -14.21 1.10
C ARG A 361 -0.35 -13.14 1.15
N PHE A 362 0.65 -13.31 2.01
CA PHE A 362 1.76 -12.36 2.12
C PHE A 362 2.54 -12.27 0.80
N GLY A 363 2.99 -13.40 0.25
CA GLY A 363 3.68 -13.40 -1.05
C GLY A 363 2.80 -12.89 -2.20
N ARG A 364 1.49 -13.13 -2.12
CA ARG A 364 0.52 -12.58 -3.06
C ARG A 364 0.43 -11.05 -2.98
N LEU A 365 0.39 -10.48 -1.78
CA LEU A 365 0.41 -9.03 -1.59
C LEU A 365 1.67 -8.40 -2.18
N LEU A 366 2.83 -9.04 -2.03
CA LEU A 366 4.08 -8.57 -2.67
C LEU A 366 3.99 -8.56 -4.19
N THR A 367 3.35 -9.58 -4.76
CA THR A 367 3.09 -9.64 -6.20
C THR A 367 2.15 -8.52 -6.64
N ASP A 368 1.08 -8.28 -5.89
CA ASP A 368 0.09 -7.24 -6.21
C ASP A 368 0.68 -5.82 -6.11
N MET A 369 1.71 -5.62 -5.27
CA MET A 369 2.53 -4.40 -5.25
C MET A 369 3.53 -4.27 -6.41
N GLY A 370 3.65 -5.27 -7.28
CA GLY A 370 4.70 -5.31 -8.30
C GLY A 370 6.10 -5.58 -7.74
N GLN A 371 6.25 -5.95 -6.46
CA GLN A 371 7.51 -6.37 -5.86
C GLN A 371 7.83 -7.83 -6.23
N ASN A 372 7.85 -8.12 -7.53
CA ASN A 372 7.91 -9.46 -8.10
C ASN A 372 9.16 -10.26 -7.66
N GLU A 373 10.34 -9.62 -7.63
CA GLU A 373 11.57 -10.28 -7.19
C GLU A 373 11.53 -10.66 -5.70
N LYS A 374 11.01 -9.76 -4.85
CA LYS A 374 10.85 -10.03 -3.42
C LYS A 374 9.81 -11.13 -3.19
N ALA A 375 8.72 -11.14 -3.96
CA ALA A 375 7.72 -12.20 -3.92
C ALA A 375 8.33 -13.57 -4.28
N ILE A 376 9.16 -13.64 -5.32
CA ILE A 376 9.87 -14.87 -5.71
C ILE A 376 10.78 -15.37 -4.58
N ARG A 377 11.64 -14.50 -4.04
CA ARG A 377 12.54 -14.85 -2.92
C ARG A 377 11.76 -15.32 -1.70
N TYR A 378 10.66 -14.63 -1.39
CA TYR A 378 9.77 -15.01 -0.30
C TYR A 378 9.18 -16.41 -0.50
N PHE A 379 8.60 -16.70 -1.68
CA PHE A 379 8.04 -18.02 -1.95
C PHE A 379 9.11 -19.12 -1.95
N GLN A 380 10.33 -18.85 -2.44
CA GLN A 380 11.45 -19.80 -2.35
C GLN A 380 11.83 -20.10 -0.91
N LYS A 381 11.87 -19.08 -0.06
CA LYS A 381 12.11 -19.22 1.38
C LYS A 381 10.97 -19.98 2.07
N LEU A 382 9.72 -19.69 1.73
CA LEU A 382 8.54 -20.37 2.28
C LEU A 382 8.57 -21.89 2.01
N LEU A 383 9.02 -22.32 0.82
CA LEU A 383 9.17 -23.73 0.49
C LEU A 383 10.19 -24.46 1.38
N ILE A 384 11.21 -23.75 1.86
CA ILE A 384 12.24 -24.29 2.76
C ILE A 384 11.71 -24.32 4.20
N GLU A 385 11.06 -23.23 4.64
CA GLU A 385 10.61 -23.05 6.02
C GLU A 385 9.36 -23.84 6.38
N ASN A 386 8.46 -24.06 5.41
CA ASN A 386 7.21 -24.77 5.62
C ASN A 386 7.02 -25.88 4.57
N PRO A 387 7.66 -27.06 4.76
CA PRO A 387 7.52 -28.18 3.84
C PRO A 387 6.09 -28.73 3.71
N ALA A 388 5.20 -28.40 4.66
CA ALA A 388 3.79 -28.81 4.65
C ALA A 388 2.87 -27.81 3.93
N ILE A 389 3.40 -26.72 3.39
CA ILE A 389 2.63 -25.75 2.62
C ILE A 389 2.03 -26.41 1.37
N ASP A 390 0.88 -25.92 0.91
CA ASP A 390 0.25 -26.36 -0.34
C ASP A 390 1.15 -26.00 -1.54
N LEU A 391 2.02 -26.94 -1.92
CA LEU A 391 2.99 -26.80 -3.01
C LEU A 391 2.34 -26.37 -4.33
N PRO A 392 1.25 -27.01 -4.80
CA PRO A 392 0.49 -26.54 -5.95
C PRO A 392 0.16 -25.05 -5.91
N LEU A 393 -0.30 -24.55 -4.76
CA LEU A 393 -0.70 -23.14 -4.61
C LEU A 393 0.51 -22.20 -4.67
N VAL A 394 1.67 -22.61 -4.14
CA VAL A 394 2.91 -21.83 -4.26
C VAL A 394 3.38 -21.75 -5.72
N TYR A 395 3.41 -22.87 -6.44
CA TYR A 395 3.78 -22.89 -7.87
C TYR A 395 2.79 -22.12 -8.75
N PHE A 396 1.50 -22.14 -8.41
CA PHE A 396 0.50 -21.28 -9.05
C PHE A 396 0.85 -19.79 -8.89
N ASN A 397 1.33 -19.37 -7.71
CA ASN A 397 1.73 -17.97 -7.51
C ASN A 397 3.05 -17.62 -8.20
N PHE A 398 4.05 -18.52 -8.24
CA PHE A 398 5.23 -18.33 -9.10
C PHE A 398 4.83 -18.11 -10.56
N ALA A 399 3.95 -18.96 -11.08
CA ALA A 399 3.46 -18.87 -12.45
C ALA A 399 2.77 -17.53 -12.74
N ARG A 400 2.03 -16.99 -11.78
CA ARG A 400 1.40 -15.66 -11.88
C ARG A 400 2.42 -14.54 -11.89
N ILE A 401 3.44 -14.61 -11.04
CA ILE A 401 4.51 -13.61 -11.04
C ILE A 401 5.20 -13.60 -12.42
N TYR A 402 5.59 -14.76 -12.94
CA TYR A 402 6.21 -14.88 -14.27
C TYR A 402 5.28 -14.39 -15.40
N HIS A 403 3.98 -14.66 -15.30
CA HIS A 403 3.00 -14.14 -16.26
C HIS A 403 2.97 -12.61 -16.27
N LEU A 404 2.95 -11.98 -15.08
CA LEU A 404 2.92 -10.52 -14.93
C LEU A 404 4.22 -9.87 -15.44
N THR A 405 5.36 -10.54 -15.29
CA THR A 405 6.65 -10.04 -15.80
C THR A 405 6.88 -10.37 -17.29
N GLY A 406 5.94 -11.04 -17.95
CA GLY A 406 6.06 -11.43 -19.37
C GLY A 406 6.95 -12.65 -19.64
N ASP A 407 7.41 -13.34 -18.60
CA ASP A 407 8.15 -14.60 -18.71
C ASP A 407 7.16 -15.76 -18.89
N TYR A 408 6.61 -15.85 -20.10
CA TYR A 408 5.57 -16.82 -20.40
C TYR A 408 6.06 -18.28 -20.35
N GLU A 409 7.35 -18.53 -20.55
CA GLU A 409 7.92 -19.88 -20.50
C GLU A 409 7.95 -20.41 -19.06
N ASN A 410 8.55 -19.66 -18.13
CA ASN A 410 8.56 -20.05 -16.73
C ASN A 410 7.17 -20.00 -16.10
N SER A 411 6.29 -19.12 -16.60
CA SER A 411 4.88 -19.11 -16.23
C SER A 411 4.19 -20.44 -16.57
N LEU A 412 4.25 -20.87 -17.84
CA LEU A 412 3.66 -22.15 -18.27
C LEU A 412 4.28 -23.33 -17.54
N ARG A 413 5.61 -23.34 -17.37
CA ARG A 413 6.31 -24.39 -16.62
C ARG A 413 5.82 -24.49 -15.18
N SER A 414 5.65 -23.37 -14.50
CA SER A 414 5.21 -23.33 -13.10
C SER A 414 3.73 -23.74 -12.95
N TYR A 415 2.86 -23.31 -13.88
CA TYR A 415 1.47 -23.80 -13.92
C TYR A 415 1.41 -25.31 -14.16
N GLU A 416 2.26 -25.84 -15.03
CA GLU A 416 2.30 -27.27 -15.33
C GLU A 416 2.81 -28.09 -14.13
N ILE A 417 3.79 -27.57 -13.37
CA ILE A 417 4.22 -28.18 -12.10
C ILE A 417 3.06 -28.20 -11.10
N SER A 418 2.38 -27.06 -10.91
CA SER A 418 1.20 -26.94 -10.04
C SER A 418 0.11 -27.95 -10.43
N ARG A 419 -0.18 -28.06 -11.73
CA ARG A 419 -1.18 -29.00 -12.27
C ARG A 419 -0.82 -30.46 -11.98
N LYS A 420 0.42 -30.88 -12.28
CA LYS A 420 0.87 -32.26 -12.06
C LYS A 420 0.80 -32.64 -10.58
N MET A 421 1.21 -31.74 -9.70
CA MET A 421 1.12 -31.96 -8.25
C MET A 421 -0.33 -32.12 -7.77
N ILE A 422 -1.29 -31.40 -8.36
CA ILE A 422 -2.72 -31.58 -8.06
C ILE A 422 -3.22 -32.95 -8.55
N GLU A 423 -2.82 -33.37 -9.75
CA GLU A 423 -3.24 -34.64 -10.35
C GLU A 423 -2.67 -35.87 -9.62
N GLU A 424 -1.47 -35.75 -9.06
CA GLU A 424 -0.80 -36.81 -8.30
C GLU A 424 -1.34 -36.97 -6.87
N GLN A 425 -2.01 -35.95 -6.32
CA GLN A 425 -2.62 -35.97 -4.99
C GLN A 425 -4.09 -36.44 -5.07
N GLN A 426 -4.61 -37.07 -4.01
CA GLN A 426 -6.06 -37.30 -3.92
C GLN A 426 -6.76 -35.94 -3.87
N GLU A 427 -7.41 -35.58 -4.98
CA GLU A 427 -8.02 -34.27 -5.21
C GLU A 427 -8.97 -33.86 -4.08
N THR A 428 -8.51 -32.93 -3.23
CA THR A 428 -9.40 -32.20 -2.33
C THR A 428 -10.24 -31.19 -3.12
N SER A 429 -11.40 -30.79 -2.59
CA SER A 429 -12.26 -29.80 -3.27
C SER A 429 -11.54 -28.46 -3.52
N SER A 430 -10.63 -28.05 -2.64
CA SER A 430 -9.80 -26.83 -2.82
C SER A 430 -8.82 -26.97 -3.99
N GLN A 431 -8.16 -28.14 -4.13
CA GLN A 431 -7.24 -28.41 -5.22
C GLN A 431 -7.93 -28.50 -6.58
N GLN A 432 -9.16 -29.04 -6.59
CA GLN A 432 -10.04 -29.06 -7.75
C GLN A 432 -10.39 -27.63 -8.23
N ILE A 433 -10.69 -26.72 -7.31
CA ILE A 433 -10.92 -25.29 -7.62
C ILE A 433 -9.63 -24.66 -8.17
N LEU A 434 -8.49 -24.92 -7.52
CA LEU A 434 -7.19 -24.43 -7.98
C LEU A 434 -6.86 -24.92 -9.39
N SER A 435 -7.11 -26.19 -9.71
CA SER A 435 -6.90 -26.77 -11.04
C SER A 435 -7.70 -26.03 -12.13
N GLY A 436 -8.96 -25.68 -11.84
CA GLY A 436 -9.76 -24.84 -12.74
C GLY A 436 -9.12 -23.48 -13.00
N SER A 437 -8.55 -22.87 -11.96
CA SER A 437 -7.80 -21.61 -12.06
C SER A 437 -6.47 -21.76 -12.79
N VAL A 438 -5.74 -22.87 -12.61
CA VAL A 438 -4.51 -23.17 -13.35
C VAL A 438 -4.80 -23.23 -14.85
N PHE A 439 -5.83 -23.97 -15.28
CA PHE A 439 -6.19 -24.05 -16.71
C PHE A 439 -6.57 -22.68 -17.28
N ASN A 440 -7.38 -21.90 -16.58
CA ASN A 440 -7.74 -20.56 -17.05
C ASN A 440 -6.51 -19.65 -17.19
N ASN A 441 -5.57 -19.70 -16.24
CA ASN A 441 -4.38 -18.87 -16.31
C ASN A 441 -3.40 -19.33 -17.39
N ILE A 442 -3.25 -20.64 -17.64
CA ILE A 442 -2.53 -21.16 -18.81
C ILE A 442 -3.16 -20.62 -20.09
N GLY A 443 -4.49 -20.67 -20.20
CA GLY A 443 -5.23 -20.08 -21.32
C GLY A 443 -4.93 -18.59 -21.50
N SER A 444 -4.85 -17.84 -20.40
CA SER A 444 -4.48 -16.42 -20.43
C SER A 444 -3.05 -16.19 -20.93
N VAL A 445 -2.09 -17.05 -20.56
CA VAL A 445 -0.72 -16.96 -21.08
C VAL A 445 -0.70 -17.16 -22.59
N PHE A 446 -1.37 -18.21 -23.10
CA PHE A 446 -1.49 -18.42 -24.54
C PHE A 446 -2.23 -17.28 -25.26
N TYR A 447 -3.26 -16.73 -24.64
CA TYR A 447 -3.98 -15.56 -25.16
C TYR A 447 -3.05 -14.35 -25.31
N LYS A 448 -2.21 -14.06 -24.31
CA LYS A 448 -1.21 -12.97 -24.38
C LYS A 448 -0.15 -13.22 -25.44
N LYS A 449 0.22 -14.49 -25.69
CA LYS A 449 1.07 -14.90 -26.81
C LYS A 449 0.36 -14.88 -28.19
N LYS A 450 -0.94 -14.54 -28.23
CA LYS A 450 -1.81 -14.59 -29.42
C LYS A 450 -1.99 -15.99 -30.02
N GLU A 451 -1.74 -17.03 -29.23
CA GLU A 451 -1.97 -18.44 -29.59
C GLU A 451 -3.42 -18.83 -29.25
N TYR A 452 -4.36 -18.30 -30.02
CA TYR A 452 -5.79 -18.31 -29.70
C TYR A 452 -6.42 -19.71 -29.60
N ASP A 453 -5.97 -20.68 -30.41
CA ASP A 453 -6.52 -22.05 -30.37
C ASP A 453 -6.13 -22.77 -29.08
N GLN A 454 -4.88 -22.61 -28.62
CA GLN A 454 -4.43 -23.12 -27.32
C GLN A 454 -5.16 -22.41 -26.17
N ALA A 455 -5.32 -21.08 -26.27
CA ALA A 455 -6.07 -20.32 -25.28
C ALA A 455 -7.51 -20.85 -25.12
N LEU A 456 -8.24 -21.05 -26.22
CA LEU A 456 -9.59 -21.62 -26.20
C LEU A 456 -9.62 -23.04 -25.61
N PHE A 457 -8.66 -23.88 -25.96
CA PHE A 457 -8.56 -25.24 -25.42
C PHE A 457 -8.47 -25.21 -23.88
N TYR A 458 -7.57 -24.39 -23.34
CA TYR A 458 -7.35 -24.30 -21.90
C TYR A 458 -8.50 -23.58 -21.17
N PHE A 459 -9.05 -22.49 -21.72
CA PHE A 459 -10.24 -21.85 -21.16
C PHE A 459 -11.45 -22.78 -21.13
N LYS A 460 -11.65 -23.61 -22.15
CA LYS A 460 -12.74 -24.60 -22.19
C LYS A 460 -12.56 -25.68 -21.12
N LYS A 461 -11.33 -26.18 -20.92
CA LYS A 461 -11.03 -27.12 -19.82
C LYS A 461 -11.29 -26.48 -18.45
N GLY A 462 -10.77 -25.27 -18.22
CA GLY A 462 -10.99 -24.52 -16.99
C GLY A 462 -12.47 -24.27 -16.70
N TYR A 463 -13.24 -23.87 -17.73
CA TYR A 463 -14.69 -23.71 -17.66
C TYR A 463 -15.41 -25.00 -17.26
N GLN A 464 -15.11 -26.12 -17.92
CA GLN A 464 -15.76 -27.41 -17.62
C GLN A 464 -15.51 -27.86 -16.18
N LEU A 465 -14.28 -27.67 -15.70
CA LEU A 465 -13.90 -28.02 -14.34
C LEU A 465 -14.61 -27.11 -13.32
N ARG A 466 -14.54 -25.79 -13.51
CA ARG A 466 -15.24 -24.80 -12.67
C ARG A 466 -16.74 -25.03 -12.65
N LEU A 467 -17.35 -25.31 -13.80
CA LEU A 467 -18.78 -25.64 -13.89
C LEU A 467 -19.13 -26.89 -13.08
N LYS A 468 -18.29 -27.93 -13.12
CA LYS A 468 -18.51 -29.19 -12.39
C LYS A 468 -18.41 -28.99 -10.87
N ILE A 469 -17.43 -28.22 -10.40
CA ILE A 469 -17.11 -28.10 -8.97
C ILE A 469 -17.88 -26.96 -8.30
N LEU A 470 -17.94 -25.79 -8.96
CA LEU A 470 -18.50 -24.55 -8.42
C LEU A 470 -19.94 -24.32 -8.88
N GLY A 471 -20.37 -25.01 -9.94
CA GLY A 471 -21.68 -24.83 -10.55
C GLY A 471 -21.75 -23.68 -11.55
N ILE A 472 -22.93 -23.53 -12.16
CA ILE A 472 -23.19 -22.52 -13.18
C ILE A 472 -23.26 -21.11 -12.60
N SER A 473 -23.73 -20.99 -11.36
CA SER A 473 -23.91 -19.72 -10.65
C SER A 473 -22.65 -19.32 -9.88
N HIS A 474 -21.47 -19.46 -10.48
CA HIS A 474 -20.21 -19.06 -9.87
C HIS A 474 -19.46 -18.02 -10.71
N ARG A 475 -18.82 -17.05 -10.03
CA ARG A 475 -18.08 -15.95 -10.67
C ARG A 475 -17.01 -16.48 -11.63
N ASP A 476 -16.24 -17.48 -11.21
CA ASP A 476 -15.16 -18.06 -12.02
C ASP A 476 -15.66 -18.80 -13.26
N THR A 477 -16.84 -19.40 -13.20
CA THR A 477 -17.51 -20.00 -14.35
C THR A 477 -17.86 -18.91 -15.37
N ALA A 478 -18.37 -17.77 -14.90
CA ALA A 478 -18.61 -16.61 -15.76
C ALA A 478 -17.32 -16.01 -16.32
N GLN A 479 -16.23 -15.99 -15.55
CA GLN A 479 -14.93 -15.49 -16.02
C GLN A 479 -14.40 -16.33 -17.18
N SER A 480 -14.44 -17.66 -17.09
CA SER A 480 -13.98 -18.52 -18.19
C SER A 480 -14.78 -18.29 -19.47
N LEU A 481 -16.09 -18.03 -19.39
CA LEU A 481 -16.91 -17.63 -20.53
C LEU A 481 -16.48 -16.28 -21.10
N ASN A 482 -16.21 -15.29 -20.26
CA ASN A 482 -15.71 -13.99 -20.70
C ASN A 482 -14.36 -14.13 -21.41
N ASP A 483 -13.44 -14.94 -20.88
CA ASP A 483 -12.12 -15.16 -21.48
C ASP A 483 -12.21 -15.82 -22.86
N MET A 484 -13.12 -16.79 -23.04
CA MET A 484 -13.43 -17.32 -24.38
C MET A 484 -14.02 -16.25 -25.30
N GLY A 485 -14.89 -15.40 -24.77
CA GLY A 485 -15.43 -14.24 -25.48
C GLY A 485 -14.33 -13.30 -26.01
N ASN A 486 -13.32 -13.01 -25.18
CA ASN A 486 -12.15 -12.20 -25.57
C ASN A 486 -11.40 -12.83 -26.75
N VAL A 487 -11.16 -14.15 -26.71
CA VAL A 487 -10.49 -14.85 -27.83
C VAL A 487 -11.31 -14.74 -29.12
N TYR A 488 -12.63 -14.95 -29.05
CA TYR A 488 -13.48 -14.81 -30.22
C TYR A 488 -13.57 -13.37 -30.73
N PHE A 489 -13.52 -12.38 -29.83
CA PHE A 489 -13.50 -10.97 -30.20
C PHE A 489 -12.22 -10.61 -30.98
N ASP A 490 -11.06 -11.00 -30.47
CA ASP A 490 -9.76 -10.69 -31.11
C ASP A 490 -9.55 -11.45 -32.42
N THR A 491 -10.13 -12.65 -32.54
CA THR A 491 -10.18 -13.40 -33.80
C THR A 491 -11.30 -12.93 -34.73
N ARG A 492 -11.95 -11.79 -34.44
CA ARG A 492 -13.03 -11.15 -35.22
C ARG A 492 -14.28 -12.01 -35.42
N LYS A 493 -14.47 -13.05 -34.61
CA LYS A 493 -15.64 -13.94 -34.60
C LYS A 493 -16.72 -13.36 -33.68
N TYR A 494 -17.24 -12.19 -34.05
CA TYR A 494 -18.11 -11.37 -33.20
C TYR A 494 -19.42 -12.04 -32.75
N ILE A 495 -20.01 -12.93 -33.57
CA ILE A 495 -21.21 -13.69 -33.19
C ILE A 495 -20.90 -14.63 -32.02
N SER A 496 -19.78 -15.35 -32.08
CA SER A 496 -19.33 -16.21 -30.99
C SER A 496 -18.94 -15.39 -29.77
N ALA A 497 -18.21 -14.29 -29.94
CA ALA A 497 -17.84 -13.39 -28.84
C ALA A 497 -19.07 -12.91 -28.06
N LEU A 498 -20.08 -12.43 -28.79
CA LEU A 498 -21.35 -12.00 -28.21
C LEU A 498 -22.03 -13.11 -27.40
N TYR A 499 -22.14 -14.32 -27.97
CA TYR A 499 -22.74 -15.47 -27.29
C TYR A 499 -22.06 -15.76 -25.95
N TYR A 500 -20.73 -15.76 -25.91
CA TYR A 500 -19.98 -16.03 -24.68
C TYR A 500 -20.07 -14.88 -23.67
N TYR A 501 -20.03 -13.63 -24.12
CA TYR A 501 -20.24 -12.47 -23.23
C TYR A 501 -21.66 -12.41 -22.66
N GLU A 502 -22.70 -12.71 -23.45
CA GLU A 502 -24.08 -12.77 -22.98
C GLU A 502 -24.26 -13.88 -21.95
N LYS A 503 -23.68 -15.08 -22.18
CA LYS A 503 -23.68 -16.16 -21.18
C LYS A 503 -22.97 -15.77 -19.89
N SER A 504 -21.82 -15.10 -19.99
CA SER A 504 -21.11 -14.59 -18.81
C SER A 504 -21.94 -13.54 -18.07
N PHE A 505 -22.54 -12.60 -18.81
CA PHE A 505 -23.41 -11.56 -18.26
C PHE A 505 -24.61 -12.15 -17.53
N GLU A 506 -25.31 -13.14 -18.10
CA GLU A 506 -26.47 -13.77 -17.46
C GLU A 506 -26.10 -14.40 -16.11
N ILE A 507 -24.93 -15.04 -15.99
CA ILE A 507 -24.46 -15.56 -14.70
C ILE A 507 -24.19 -14.41 -13.73
N ARG A 508 -23.46 -13.38 -14.17
CA ARG A 508 -23.10 -12.21 -13.32
C ARG A 508 -24.33 -11.40 -12.90
N LYS A 509 -25.38 -11.38 -13.71
CA LYS A 509 -26.66 -10.71 -13.46
C LYS A 509 -27.34 -11.24 -12.19
N TYR A 510 -27.31 -12.55 -11.95
CA TYR A 510 -27.88 -13.17 -10.75
C TYR A 510 -26.90 -13.22 -9.57
N LEU A 511 -25.60 -13.14 -9.83
CA LEU A 511 -24.56 -13.22 -8.79
C LEU A 511 -24.36 -11.93 -7.99
N PHE A 512 -24.54 -10.77 -8.62
CA PHE A 512 -24.21 -9.49 -7.99
C PHE A 512 -25.44 -8.60 -7.80
N PRO A 513 -25.38 -7.60 -6.89
CA PRO A 513 -26.39 -6.53 -6.80
C PRO A 513 -26.63 -5.82 -8.13
N ILE A 514 -27.75 -5.09 -8.25
CA ILE A 514 -28.16 -4.47 -9.51
C ILE A 514 -27.05 -3.61 -10.11
N ASP A 515 -26.37 -2.84 -9.27
CA ASP A 515 -25.18 -2.07 -9.59
C ASP A 515 -23.95 -2.82 -9.06
N HIS A 516 -23.15 -3.39 -9.97
CA HIS A 516 -21.87 -4.04 -9.63
C HIS A 516 -20.87 -3.95 -10.80
N ALA A 517 -19.59 -3.68 -10.51
CA ALA A 517 -18.56 -3.47 -11.52
C ALA A 517 -18.43 -4.63 -12.53
N GLU A 518 -18.49 -5.88 -12.05
CA GLU A 518 -18.45 -7.07 -12.93
C GLU A 518 -19.62 -7.16 -13.94
N LYS A 519 -20.82 -6.67 -13.58
CA LYS A 519 -21.95 -6.61 -14.52
C LYS A 519 -21.70 -5.51 -15.56
N ALA A 520 -21.20 -4.36 -15.12
CA ALA A 520 -20.87 -3.25 -15.99
C ALA A 520 -19.77 -3.62 -16.99
N ALA A 521 -18.75 -4.37 -16.57
CA ALA A 521 -17.69 -4.90 -17.42
C ALA A 521 -18.24 -5.84 -18.50
N SER A 522 -19.16 -6.74 -18.15
CA SER A 522 -19.79 -7.62 -19.15
C SER A 522 -20.66 -6.86 -20.16
N ILE A 523 -21.42 -5.87 -19.71
CA ILE A 523 -22.20 -5.00 -20.60
C ILE A 523 -21.27 -4.23 -21.54
N HIS A 524 -20.14 -3.74 -21.02
CA HIS A 524 -19.12 -3.08 -21.82
C HIS A 524 -18.57 -3.99 -22.92
N SER A 525 -18.24 -5.25 -22.61
CA SER A 525 -17.80 -6.23 -23.61
C SER A 525 -18.85 -6.49 -24.69
N ILE A 526 -20.13 -6.56 -24.32
CA ILE A 526 -21.24 -6.67 -25.29
C ILE A 526 -21.31 -5.42 -26.18
N ALA A 527 -21.18 -4.22 -25.60
CA ALA A 527 -21.19 -2.96 -26.32
C ALA A 527 -20.07 -2.88 -27.37
N LEU A 528 -18.85 -3.31 -27.02
CA LEU A 528 -17.72 -3.39 -27.95
C LEU A 528 -18.02 -4.31 -29.13
N VAL A 529 -18.67 -5.45 -28.90
CA VAL A 529 -19.08 -6.35 -29.98
C VAL A 529 -20.11 -5.68 -30.89
N ARG A 530 -21.12 -5.01 -30.34
CA ARG A 530 -22.13 -4.27 -31.13
C ARG A 530 -21.49 -3.18 -31.96
N TRP A 531 -20.51 -2.46 -31.40
CA TRP A 531 -19.75 -1.46 -32.12
C TRP A 531 -18.99 -2.07 -33.30
N LYS A 532 -18.27 -3.18 -33.10
CA LYS A 532 -17.56 -3.86 -34.20
C LYS A 532 -18.49 -4.50 -35.25
N GLN A 533 -19.74 -4.76 -34.90
CA GLN A 533 -20.80 -5.15 -35.84
C GLN A 533 -21.44 -3.95 -36.55
N ASN A 534 -20.94 -2.72 -36.35
CA ASN A 534 -21.50 -1.47 -36.85
C ASN A 534 -22.93 -1.17 -36.37
N ARG A 535 -23.35 -1.79 -35.26
CA ARG A 535 -24.63 -1.52 -34.57
C ARG A 535 -24.42 -0.39 -33.56
N LEU A 536 -24.22 0.82 -34.08
CA LEU A 536 -23.75 1.97 -33.29
C LEU A 536 -24.76 2.41 -32.21
N ASP A 537 -26.05 2.39 -32.50
CA ASP A 537 -27.08 2.78 -31.50
C ASP A 537 -27.15 1.80 -30.34
N ASP A 538 -27.10 0.48 -30.62
CA ASP A 538 -27.06 -0.54 -29.57
C ASP A 538 -25.77 -0.42 -28.74
N ALA A 539 -24.62 -0.19 -29.40
CA ALA A 539 -23.35 -0.01 -28.71
C ALA A 539 -23.40 1.19 -27.75
N LEU A 540 -23.95 2.33 -28.20
CA LEU A 540 -24.12 3.52 -27.38
C LEU A 540 -25.03 3.25 -26.18
N GLU A 541 -26.16 2.57 -26.38
CA GLU A 541 -27.09 2.22 -25.31
C GLU A 541 -26.40 1.35 -24.24
N TYR A 542 -25.69 0.29 -24.65
CA TYR A 542 -24.99 -0.59 -23.70
C TYR A 542 -23.83 0.11 -23.01
N HIS A 543 -23.04 0.94 -23.71
CA HIS A 543 -21.97 1.72 -23.07
C HIS A 543 -22.52 2.70 -22.04
N LEU A 544 -23.64 3.39 -22.31
CA LEU A 544 -24.29 4.28 -21.35
C LEU A 544 -24.82 3.52 -20.12
N LYS A 545 -25.42 2.35 -20.31
CA LYS A 545 -25.84 1.48 -19.19
C LYS A 545 -24.66 1.04 -18.34
N SER A 546 -23.56 0.63 -18.97
CA SER A 546 -22.33 0.29 -18.25
C SER A 546 -21.79 1.48 -17.46
N LEU A 547 -21.74 2.66 -18.07
CA LEU A 547 -21.28 3.89 -17.42
C LEU A 547 -22.15 4.27 -16.20
N ASP A 548 -23.48 4.18 -16.29
CA ASP A 548 -24.38 4.47 -15.17
C ASP A 548 -24.12 3.54 -13.97
N MET A 549 -23.95 2.24 -14.24
CA MET A 549 -23.60 1.26 -13.21
C MET A 549 -22.23 1.55 -12.59
N LEU A 550 -21.21 1.85 -13.42
CA LEU A 550 -19.88 2.20 -12.93
C LEU A 550 -19.92 3.45 -12.05
N LYS A 551 -20.67 4.50 -12.42
CA LYS A 551 -20.79 5.73 -11.61
C LYS A 551 -21.43 5.50 -10.23
N LYS A 552 -22.25 4.47 -10.07
CA LYS A 552 -22.90 4.13 -8.78
C LYS A 552 -22.00 3.31 -7.86
N VAL A 553 -21.14 2.46 -8.42
CA VAL A 553 -20.32 1.50 -7.65
C VAL A 553 -18.86 1.88 -7.56
N LEU A 554 -18.38 2.65 -8.53
CA LEU A 554 -17.01 3.10 -8.61
C LEU A 554 -16.92 4.57 -8.22
N PRO A 555 -15.75 4.99 -7.73
CA PRO A 555 -15.46 6.38 -7.44
C PRO A 555 -15.59 7.25 -8.70
N PRO A 556 -16.05 8.51 -8.59
CA PRO A 556 -16.19 9.39 -9.76
C PRO A 556 -14.90 9.58 -10.58
N SER A 557 -13.73 9.39 -9.97
CA SER A 557 -12.40 9.50 -10.58
C SER A 557 -11.84 8.19 -11.12
N HIS A 558 -12.56 7.07 -11.07
CA HIS A 558 -12.02 5.75 -11.43
C HIS A 558 -11.74 5.60 -12.93
N ASP A 559 -10.62 4.97 -13.30
CA ASP A 559 -10.20 4.83 -14.70
C ASP A 559 -11.21 4.06 -15.56
N ASP A 560 -11.87 3.01 -15.05
CA ASP A 560 -12.96 2.32 -15.77
C ASP A 560 -14.09 3.27 -16.22
N ILE A 561 -14.40 4.32 -15.44
CA ILE A 561 -15.37 5.34 -15.86
C ILE A 561 -14.78 6.15 -17.03
N ALA A 562 -13.52 6.59 -16.94
CA ALA A 562 -12.84 7.30 -18.03
C ALA A 562 -12.76 6.45 -19.31
N GLY A 563 -12.43 5.16 -19.19
CA GLY A 563 -12.43 4.21 -20.30
C GLY A 563 -13.81 4.04 -20.94
N SER A 564 -14.88 3.98 -20.13
CA SER A 564 -16.25 3.89 -20.64
C SER A 564 -16.68 5.17 -21.38
N LEU A 565 -16.33 6.35 -20.84
CA LEU A 565 -16.54 7.65 -21.50
C LEU A 565 -15.79 7.72 -22.84
N MET A 566 -14.54 7.27 -22.91
CA MET A 566 -13.76 7.19 -24.16
C MET A 566 -14.47 6.33 -25.22
N CYS A 567 -14.99 5.16 -24.82
CA CYS A 567 -15.75 4.30 -25.73
C CYS A 567 -17.03 4.98 -26.25
N ILE A 568 -17.75 5.70 -25.39
CA ILE A 568 -18.93 6.48 -25.79
C ILE A 568 -18.54 7.58 -26.80
N GLY A 569 -17.45 8.31 -26.53
CA GLY A 569 -16.90 9.30 -27.45
C GLY A 569 -16.59 8.69 -28.83
N ASN A 570 -15.95 7.52 -28.86
CA ASN A 570 -15.64 6.81 -30.11
C ASN A 570 -16.91 6.42 -30.88
N VAL A 571 -17.93 5.87 -30.21
CA VAL A 571 -19.18 5.49 -30.87
C VAL A 571 -19.91 6.72 -31.43
N LEU A 572 -19.96 7.83 -30.68
CA LEU A 572 -20.58 9.08 -31.14
C LEU A 572 -19.82 9.69 -32.32
N THR A 573 -18.49 9.58 -32.34
CA THR A 573 -17.64 10.02 -33.46
C THR A 573 -17.93 9.23 -34.72
N GLU A 574 -18.08 7.90 -34.62
CA GLU A 574 -18.50 7.06 -35.75
C GLU A 574 -19.95 7.33 -36.20
N GLN A 575 -20.79 7.88 -35.32
CA GLN A 575 -22.13 8.39 -35.66
C GLN A 575 -22.12 9.82 -36.22
N TYR A 576 -20.95 10.46 -36.40
CA TYR A 576 -20.80 11.87 -36.79
C TYR A 576 -21.46 12.88 -35.82
N LYS A 577 -21.69 12.47 -34.56
CA LYS A 577 -22.25 13.32 -33.48
C LYS A 577 -21.12 14.02 -32.72
N PHE A 578 -20.31 14.80 -33.45
CA PHE A 578 -19.05 15.36 -32.95
C PHE A 578 -19.22 16.25 -31.70
N ASP A 579 -20.27 17.09 -31.68
CA ASP A 579 -20.51 18.04 -30.58
C ASP A 579 -20.75 17.34 -29.24
N LYS A 580 -21.31 16.12 -29.26
CA LYS A 580 -21.48 15.31 -28.04
C LYS A 580 -20.22 14.52 -27.72
N ALA A 581 -19.51 14.02 -28.73
CA ALA A 581 -18.34 13.16 -28.53
C ALA A 581 -17.21 13.88 -27.77
N ILE A 582 -16.97 15.16 -28.08
CA ILE A 582 -15.88 15.93 -27.46
C ILE A 582 -16.03 16.08 -25.94
N ASP A 583 -17.26 16.22 -25.43
CA ASP A 583 -17.53 16.33 -23.99
C ASP A 583 -17.11 15.05 -23.25
N TYR A 584 -17.39 13.88 -23.84
CA TYR A 584 -16.99 12.59 -23.29
C TYR A 584 -15.48 12.43 -23.28
N TYR A 585 -14.80 12.81 -24.37
CA TYR A 585 -13.35 12.69 -24.46
C TYR A 585 -12.62 13.60 -23.47
N THR A 586 -13.00 14.87 -23.42
CA THR A 586 -12.36 15.87 -22.54
C THR A 586 -12.59 15.54 -21.07
N THR A 587 -13.79 15.08 -20.69
CA THR A 587 -14.07 14.62 -19.33
C THR A 587 -13.17 13.45 -18.94
N ALA A 588 -13.02 12.45 -19.80
CA ALA A 588 -12.18 11.29 -19.50
C ALA A 588 -10.68 11.59 -19.50
N LEU A 589 -10.20 12.49 -20.38
CA LEU A 589 -8.82 12.96 -20.33
C LEU A 589 -8.54 13.64 -18.99
N HIS A 590 -9.40 14.60 -18.60
CA HIS A 590 -9.25 15.32 -17.34
C HIS A 590 -9.25 14.40 -16.11
N MET A 591 -10.13 13.38 -16.11
CA MET A 591 -10.12 12.35 -15.07
C MET A 591 -8.78 11.62 -14.98
N ARG A 592 -8.20 11.25 -16.12
CA ARG A 592 -6.94 10.51 -16.19
C ARG A 592 -5.72 11.37 -15.86
N GLU A 593 -5.73 12.65 -16.21
CA GLU A 593 -4.70 13.63 -15.82
C GLU A 593 -4.66 13.86 -14.31
N ILE A 594 -5.82 13.78 -13.63
CA ILE A 594 -5.89 13.85 -12.17
C ILE A 594 -5.46 12.52 -11.54
N LEU A 595 -5.87 11.40 -12.13
CA LEU A 595 -5.68 10.08 -11.55
C LEU A 595 -4.23 9.60 -11.66
N PHE A 596 -3.56 9.90 -12.77
CA PHE A 596 -2.24 9.37 -13.08
C PHE A 596 -1.17 10.45 -13.11
N PRO A 597 0.07 10.14 -12.70
CA PRO A 597 1.19 11.03 -12.91
C PRO A 597 1.43 11.30 -14.40
N ASN A 598 2.07 12.43 -14.70
CA ASN A 598 2.46 12.79 -16.07
C ASN A 598 3.27 11.66 -16.71
N GLY A 599 2.93 11.32 -17.96
CA GLY A 599 3.56 10.24 -18.73
C GLY A 599 2.81 8.89 -18.68
N HIS A 600 1.69 8.78 -17.96
CA HIS A 600 0.98 7.51 -17.87
C HIS A 600 0.34 7.07 -19.21
N PRO A 601 0.44 5.77 -19.59
CA PRO A 601 -0.08 5.27 -20.87
C PRO A 601 -1.57 5.53 -21.12
N ASN A 602 -2.41 5.54 -20.08
CA ASN A 602 -3.84 5.82 -20.26
C ASN A 602 -4.14 7.28 -20.58
N VAL A 603 -3.29 8.22 -20.13
CA VAL A 603 -3.41 9.64 -20.51
C VAL A 603 -3.01 9.78 -21.98
N ALA A 604 -1.89 9.16 -22.38
CA ALA A 604 -1.43 9.11 -23.77
C ALA A 604 -2.53 8.53 -24.69
N LEU A 605 -3.14 7.41 -24.30
CA LEU A 605 -4.24 6.80 -25.02
C LEU A 605 -5.46 7.74 -25.18
N SER A 606 -5.73 8.58 -24.18
CA SER A 606 -6.84 9.54 -24.25
C SER A 606 -6.55 10.68 -25.23
N LEU A 607 -5.31 11.17 -25.25
CA LEU A 607 -4.83 12.14 -26.23
C LEU A 607 -4.87 11.55 -27.65
N TYR A 608 -4.44 10.30 -27.82
CA TYR A 608 -4.55 9.59 -29.09
C TYR A 608 -5.99 9.54 -29.61
N PHE A 609 -6.95 9.16 -28.77
CA PHE A 609 -8.37 9.11 -29.18
C PHE A 609 -8.94 10.50 -29.51
N LEU A 610 -8.51 11.55 -28.81
CA LEU A 610 -8.84 12.93 -29.18
C LEU A 610 -8.27 13.30 -30.55
N GLY A 611 -7.03 12.91 -30.85
CA GLY A 611 -6.43 13.06 -32.17
C GLY A 611 -7.26 12.37 -33.26
N CYS A 612 -7.66 11.11 -33.05
CA CYS A 612 -8.52 10.37 -33.97
C CYS A 612 -9.89 11.04 -34.18
N TYR A 613 -10.46 11.61 -33.11
CA TYR A 613 -11.71 12.38 -33.19
C TYR A 613 -11.57 13.60 -34.11
N PHE A 614 -10.54 14.42 -33.90
CA PHE A 614 -10.32 15.62 -34.72
C PHE A 614 -9.98 15.27 -36.17
N GLU A 615 -9.24 14.18 -36.40
CA GLU A 615 -8.97 13.65 -37.74
C GLU A 615 -10.27 13.26 -38.47
N LYS A 616 -11.18 12.53 -37.80
CA LYS A 616 -12.48 12.16 -38.35
C LYS A 616 -13.38 13.38 -38.63
N LYS A 617 -13.20 14.46 -37.87
CA LYS A 617 -13.87 15.76 -38.08
C LYS A 617 -13.22 16.61 -39.18
N HIS A 618 -12.11 16.15 -39.78
CA HIS A 618 -11.28 16.91 -40.74
C HIS A 618 -10.62 18.17 -40.13
N ALA A 619 -10.47 18.23 -38.81
CA ALA A 619 -9.78 19.27 -38.07
C ALA A 619 -8.32 18.87 -37.84
N TYR A 620 -7.54 18.88 -38.92
CA TYR A 620 -6.20 18.27 -38.94
C TYR A 620 -5.17 19.00 -38.05
N ALA A 621 -5.30 20.31 -37.85
CA ALA A 621 -4.38 21.07 -37.02
C ALA A 621 -4.48 20.65 -35.54
N GLU A 622 -5.71 20.52 -35.04
CA GLU A 622 -6.02 20.06 -33.70
C GLU A 622 -5.64 18.58 -33.53
N ALA A 623 -5.90 17.73 -34.54
CA ALA A 623 -5.47 16.34 -34.51
C ALA A 623 -3.95 16.22 -34.32
N ILE A 624 -3.16 17.01 -35.07
CA ILE A 624 -1.71 17.05 -34.93
C ILE A 624 -1.28 17.52 -33.54
N GLU A 625 -1.96 18.51 -32.95
CA GLU A 625 -1.68 18.97 -31.59
C GLU A 625 -1.83 17.83 -30.56
N TYR A 626 -2.95 17.10 -30.60
CA TYR A 626 -3.18 15.98 -29.67
C TYR A 626 -2.22 14.81 -29.90
N TYR A 627 -1.93 14.46 -31.16
CA TYR A 627 -0.91 13.44 -31.46
C TYR A 627 0.49 13.87 -31.01
N THR A 628 0.83 15.17 -31.08
CA THR A 628 2.12 15.67 -30.59
C THR A 628 2.20 15.59 -29.07
N LYS A 629 1.15 16.00 -28.36
CA LYS A 629 1.05 15.85 -26.90
C LYS A 629 1.18 14.39 -26.47
N GLU A 630 0.54 13.48 -27.20
CA GLU A 630 0.63 12.04 -26.95
C GLU A 630 2.06 11.51 -27.12
N LEU A 631 2.74 11.87 -28.22
CA LEU A 631 4.13 11.50 -28.48
C LEU A 631 5.10 12.07 -27.45
N GLU A 632 4.83 13.27 -26.93
CA GLU A 632 5.61 13.89 -25.85
C GLU A 632 5.50 13.12 -24.53
N MET A 633 4.45 12.31 -24.34
CA MET A 633 4.33 11.47 -23.13
C MET A 633 5.28 10.27 -23.10
N TYR A 634 5.80 9.84 -24.26
CA TYR A 634 6.75 8.71 -24.35
C TYR A 634 8.22 9.13 -24.36
N LYS A 635 8.50 10.44 -24.25
CA LYS A 635 9.87 10.99 -24.13
C LYS A 635 10.23 11.14 -22.66
#